data_AF-A0A9P7D2Y0-F1
#
_entry.id   AF-A0A9P7D2Y0-F1
#
_cell.length_a   1.000
_cell.length_b   1.000
_cell.length_c   1.000
_cell.angle_alpha   90.00
_cell.angle_beta   90.00
_cell.angle_gamma   90.00
#
_symmetry.space_group_name_H-M   'P 1'
#
loop_
_entity.id
_entity.type
_entity.pdbx_description
1 polymer ?
#
loop_
_entity_poly.entity_id
_entity_poly.type
_entity_poly.pdbx_seq_one_letter_code
_entity_poly.pdbx_strand_id
1 'polypeptide(L)'
;MYHHTTSLTSIAPGSGNTSLEKAMFYIFHMLSDWLAVALLLVPNIRAIFKTGMWGDWRAIDPLPQEQEWVRKRKEAKARRSGLIV
;
A
#
# COMPACT_ATOMS: atom_id res chain seq x y z
N MET A 1 7.55 -14.64 -28.94
CA MET A 1 8.91 -14.46 -29.48
C MET A 1 9.88 -14.72 -28.34
N TYR A 2 10.79 -15.68 -28.45
CA TYR A 2 11.72 -16.03 -27.37
C TYR A 2 13.11 -15.49 -27.72
N HIS A 3 13.68 -14.66 -26.86
CA HIS A 3 15.03 -14.13 -27.02
C HIS A 3 16.02 -15.12 -26.38
N HIS A 4 16.74 -15.89 -27.21
CA HIS A 4 17.78 -16.81 -26.77
C HIS A 4 19.15 -16.35 -27.25
N THR A 5 20.11 -16.24 -26.35
CA THR A 5 21.50 -15.92 -26.68
C THR A 5 22.43 -16.87 -25.94
N THR A 6 23.51 -17.29 -26.60
CA THR A 6 24.53 -18.18 -26.02
C THR A 6 25.64 -17.41 -25.29
N SER A 7 25.58 -16.07 -25.28
CA SER A 7 26.60 -15.20 -24.69
C SER A 7 25.98 -14.25 -23.66
N LEU A 8 26.50 -14.30 -22.43
CA LEU A 8 26.07 -13.47 -21.30
C LEU A 8 26.30 -11.96 -21.54
N THR A 9 27.30 -11.61 -22.36
CA THR A 9 27.69 -10.22 -22.64
C THR A 9 27.25 -9.77 -24.03
N SER A 10 26.39 -10.53 -24.72
CA SER A 10 25.84 -10.13 -26.00
C SER A 10 25.12 -8.79 -25.88
N ILE A 11 25.37 -7.86 -26.79
CA ILE A 11 24.68 -6.57 -26.93
C ILE A 11 23.74 -6.55 -28.14
N ALA A 12 23.45 -7.72 -28.72
CA ALA A 12 22.51 -7.84 -29.84
C ALA A 12 21.10 -7.36 -29.42
N PRO A 13 20.27 -6.86 -30.36
CA PRO A 13 18.92 -6.42 -30.04
C PRO A 13 18.11 -7.49 -29.30
N GLY A 14 17.49 -7.12 -28.17
CA GLY A 14 16.70 -8.05 -27.34
C GLY A 14 17.54 -8.90 -26.38
N SER A 15 18.85 -8.64 -26.25
CA SER A 15 19.70 -9.25 -25.22
C SER A 15 19.52 -8.63 -23.84
N GLY A 16 18.98 -7.41 -23.74
CA GLY A 16 18.78 -6.71 -22.45
C GLY A 16 20.09 -6.26 -21.78
N ASN A 17 21.16 -6.13 -22.56
CA ASN A 17 22.52 -5.92 -22.07
C ASN A 17 23.11 -4.57 -22.45
N THR A 18 22.48 -3.83 -23.35
CA THR A 18 22.87 -2.45 -23.61
C THR A 18 22.57 -1.57 -22.39
N SER A 19 23.32 -0.49 -22.21
CA SER A 19 23.12 0.43 -21.08
C SER A 19 21.70 1.01 -21.06
N LEU A 20 21.12 1.28 -22.23
CA LEU A 20 19.75 1.78 -22.35
C LEU A 20 18.73 0.71 -21.95
N GLU A 21 18.85 -0.52 -22.45
CA GLU A 21 17.93 -1.61 -22.10
C GLU A 21 17.93 -1.87 -20.58
N LYS A 22 19.12 -1.87 -19.95
CA LYS A 22 19.23 -2.02 -18.49
C LYS A 22 18.64 -0.83 -17.74
N ALA A 23 18.91 0.40 -18.17
CA ALA A 23 18.34 1.59 -17.55
C ALA A 23 16.81 1.56 -17.60
N MET A 24 16.23 1.25 -18.77
CA MET A 24 14.79 1.14 -18.94
C MET A 24 14.21 0.01 -18.08
N PHE A 25 14.85 -1.15 -18.04
CA PHE A 25 14.44 -2.25 -17.17
C PHE A 25 14.35 -1.82 -15.70
N TYR A 26 15.40 -1.19 -15.16
CA TYR A 26 15.40 -0.76 -13.76
C TYR A 26 14.42 0.38 -13.50
N ILE A 27 14.28 1.34 -14.42
CA ILE A 27 13.31 2.42 -14.28
C ILE A 27 11.90 1.85 -14.22
N PHE A 28 11.48 1.03 -15.18
CA PHE A 28 10.12 0.48 -15.18
C PHE A 28 9.88 -0.51 -14.05
N HIS A 29 10.90 -1.29 -13.67
CA HIS A 29 10.81 -2.22 -12.55
C HIS A 29 10.68 -1.48 -11.21
N MET A 30 11.50 -0.46 -10.96
CA MET A 30 11.36 0.34 -9.74
C MET A 30 10.09 1.21 -9.79
N LEU A 31 9.69 1.69 -10.96
CA LEU A 31 8.49 2.51 -11.12
C LEU A 31 7.23 1.77 -10.66
N SER A 32 7.13 0.44 -10.87
CA SER A 32 5.97 -0.31 -10.36
C SER A 32 5.88 -0.28 -8.84
N ASP A 33 7.01 -0.38 -8.15
CA ASP A 33 7.05 -0.32 -6.69
C ASP A 33 6.71 1.09 -6.18
N TRP A 34 7.24 2.11 -6.84
CA TRP A 34 6.96 3.51 -6.50
C TRP A 34 5.50 3.88 -6.79
N LEU A 35 4.91 3.34 -7.86
CA LEU A 35 3.51 3.52 -8.18
C LEU A 35 2.61 2.88 -7.12
N ALA A 36 2.94 1.67 -6.67
CA ALA A 36 2.21 1.02 -5.58
C ALA A 36 2.24 1.87 -4.29
N VAL A 37 3.41 2.39 -3.93
CA VAL A 37 3.57 3.28 -2.78
C VAL A 37 2.76 4.57 -2.94
N ALA A 38 2.79 5.21 -4.11
CA ALA A 38 2.01 6.40 -4.40
C ALA A 38 0.50 6.14 -4.29
N LEU A 39 0.02 5.02 -4.81
CA LEU A 39 -1.39 4.62 -4.72
C LEU A 39 -1.83 4.41 -3.26
N LEU A 40 -0.95 3.90 -2.39
CA LEU A 40 -1.26 3.72 -0.97
C LEU A 40 -1.23 5.04 -0.19
N LEU A 41 -0.27 5.93 -0.49
CA LEU A 41 0.01 7.13 0.30
C LEU A 41 -0.78 8.35 -0.15
N VAL A 42 -0.89 8.63 -1.45
CA VAL A 42 -1.50 9.87 -1.99
C VAL A 42 -2.95 10.02 -1.56
N PRO A 43 -3.85 9.04 -1.79
CA PRO A 43 -5.24 9.15 -1.32
C PRO A 43 -5.39 8.93 0.19
N ASN A 44 -4.29 8.66 0.92
CA ASN A 44 -4.32 8.24 2.32
C ASN A 44 -5.31 7.09 2.54
N ILE A 45 -5.01 5.92 1.95
CA ILE A 45 -5.86 4.72 2.02
C ILE A 45 -6.22 4.38 3.47
N ARG A 46 -5.34 4.67 4.42
CA ARG A 46 -5.60 4.50 5.84
C ARG A 46 -6.79 5.32 6.34
N ALA A 47 -6.91 6.58 5.92
CA ALA A 47 -8.04 7.42 6.27
C ALA A 47 -9.33 6.97 5.56
N ILE A 48 -9.24 6.63 4.27
CA ILE A 48 -10.40 6.22 3.46
C ILE A 48 -11.02 4.94 4.02
N PHE A 49 -10.20 3.92 4.30
CA PHE A 49 -10.66 2.62 4.77
C PHE A 49 -10.66 2.49 6.29
N LYS A 50 -10.37 3.59 7.02
CA LYS A 50 -10.31 3.64 8.50
C LYS A 50 -9.42 2.54 9.10
N THR A 51 -8.38 2.14 8.40
CA THR A 51 -7.47 1.11 8.88
C THR A 51 -6.60 1.70 10.00
N GLY A 52 -6.33 0.90 11.03
CA GLY A 52 -5.46 1.31 12.13
C GLY A 52 -4.02 1.55 11.66
N MET A 53 -3.14 2.01 12.56
CA MET A 53 -1.70 2.10 12.25
C MET A 53 -1.09 0.76 11.82
N TRP A 54 -1.74 -0.33 12.22
CA TRP A 54 -1.36 -1.70 11.95
C TRP A 54 -2.28 -2.37 10.91
N GLY A 55 -3.16 -1.61 10.24
CA GLY A 55 -4.23 -2.16 9.41
C GLY A 55 -5.55 -2.39 10.16
N ASP A 56 -6.51 -3.00 9.49
CA ASP A 56 -7.71 -3.56 10.12
C ASP A 56 -7.56 -5.08 10.23
N TRP A 57 -7.48 -5.58 11.46
CA TRP A 57 -7.32 -7.02 11.76
C TRP A 57 -8.65 -7.72 12.01
N ARG A 58 -9.77 -7.00 11.87
CA ARG A 58 -11.09 -7.55 12.12
C ARG A 58 -11.46 -8.49 10.97
N ALA A 59 -11.77 -9.73 11.32
CA ALA A 59 -12.31 -10.69 10.36
C ALA A 59 -13.78 -10.39 10.01
N ILE A 60 -14.50 -9.71 10.91
CA ILE A 60 -15.94 -9.42 10.81
C ILE A 60 -16.17 -8.00 11.34
N ASP A 61 -16.95 -7.23 10.60
CA ASP A 61 -17.39 -5.90 11.05
C ASP A 61 -18.40 -6.02 12.20
N PRO A 62 -18.24 -5.21 13.27
CA PRO A 62 -19.17 -5.23 14.39
C PRO A 62 -20.56 -4.76 13.95
N LEU A 63 -21.59 -5.39 14.50
CA LEU A 63 -22.98 -5.05 14.24
C LEU A 63 -23.27 -3.57 14.61
N PRO A 64 -24.19 -2.89 13.93
CA PRO A 64 -24.48 -1.48 14.17
C PRO A 64 -24.75 -1.15 15.65
N GLN A 65 -25.43 -2.03 16.36
CA GLN A 65 -25.77 -1.87 17.77
C GLN A 65 -24.53 -1.92 18.70
N GLU A 66 -23.56 -2.78 18.39
CA GLU A 66 -22.30 -2.83 19.15
C GLU A 66 -21.48 -1.57 18.94
N GLN A 67 -21.47 -1.02 17.71
CA GLN A 67 -20.76 0.23 17.40
C GLN A 67 -21.30 1.41 18.22
N GLU A 68 -22.62 1.52 18.32
CA GLU A 68 -23.26 2.57 19.13
C GLU A 68 -22.94 2.42 20.63
N TRP A 69 -22.96 1.19 21.14
CA TRP A 69 -22.62 0.93 22.54
C TRP A 69 -21.16 1.28 22.85
N VAL A 70 -20.22 0.92 21.97
CA VAL A 70 -18.80 1.30 22.11
C VAL A 70 -18.65 2.82 22.04
N ARG A 71 -19.37 3.50 21.13
CA ARG A 71 -19.35 4.97 21.02
C ARG A 71 -19.83 5.64 22.31
N LYS A 72 -21.00 5.23 22.83
CA LYS A 72 -21.55 5.73 24.11
C LYS A 72 -20.58 5.50 25.27
N ARG A 73 -19.92 4.33 25.32
CA ARG A 73 -18.90 4.03 26.34
C ARG A 73 -17.68 4.95 26.25
N LYS A 74 -17.18 5.21 25.04
CA LYS A 74 -16.05 6.14 24.82
C LYS A 74 -16.42 7.56 25.23
N GLU A 75 -17.61 8.03 24.85
CA GLU A 75 -18.12 9.36 25.23
C GLU A 75 -18.28 9.48 26.75
N ALA A 76 -18.88 8.48 27.41
CA ALA A 76 -19.02 8.47 28.86
C ALA A 76 -17.66 8.48 29.57
N LYS A 77 -16.67 7.74 29.05
CA LYS A 77 -15.30 7.74 29.57
C LYS A 77 -14.62 9.09 29.36
N ALA A 78 -14.80 9.71 28.19
CA ALA A 78 -14.24 11.03 27.86
C ALA A 78 -14.82 12.14 28.76
N ARG A 79 -16.14 12.12 29.00
CA ARG A 79 -16.83 12.99 29.98
C ARG A 79 -16.29 12.78 31.38
N ARG A 80 -16.13 11.52 31.82
CA ARG A 80 -15.55 11.20 33.13
C ARG A 80 -14.11 11.70 33.27
N SER A 81 -13.33 11.69 32.19
CA SER A 81 -11.96 12.22 32.19
C SER A 81 -11.86 13.74 31.98
N GLY A 82 -12.98 14.46 31.84
CA GLY A 82 -12.98 15.92 31.62
C GLY A 82 -12.45 16.37 30.26
N LEU A 83 -12.29 15.44 29.30
CA LEU A 83 -11.79 15.71 27.94
C LEU A 83 -12.85 16.31 27.02
N ILE A 84 -14.11 16.24 27.43
CA ILE A 84 -15.27 16.80 26.74
C ILE A 84 -16.12 17.46 27.82
N VAL A 85 -16.25 18.78 27.76
CA VAL A 85 -17.13 19.60 28.62
C VAL A 85 -18.55 19.53 28.10
#